data_AF-Q4QKZ9-F1
#
_entry.id   AF-Q4QKZ9-F1
#
_cell.length_a   1.000
_cell.length_b   1.000
_cell.length_c   1.000
_cell.angle_alpha   90.00
_cell.angle_beta   90.00
_cell.angle_gamma   90.00
#
_symmetry.space_group_name_H-M   'P 1'
#
loop_
_entity.id
_entity.type
_entity.pdbx_description
1 polymer ?
#
loop_
_entity_poly.entity_id
_entity_poly.type
_entity_poly.pdbx_seq_one_letter_code
_entity_poly.pdbx_strand_id
1 'polypeptide(L)'
;MDIINLIKQQTPEERQTLFNEFIKLLNQKREYVDIPERIVCSACQVFVDERDGTNEDGGEIIHEVYGLRHYDPFMRKQIKELEKQYKYALLDWEQGFLTNKGRFVGRKEAMEIAKAQNQVIRLSGSPNSDILFSEDLY
;
A
#
# COMPACT_ATOMS: atom_id res chain seq x y z
N MET A 1 28.67 -32.60 -12.33
CA MET A 1 28.15 -32.89 -13.69
C MET A 1 26.92 -32.01 -13.86
N ASP A 2 26.92 -31.11 -14.85
CA ASP A 2 25.81 -30.15 -15.07
C ASP A 2 24.51 -30.88 -15.44
N ILE A 3 23.37 -30.35 -15.00
CA ILE A 3 22.03 -30.90 -15.25
C ILE A 3 21.76 -31.03 -16.76
N ILE A 4 22.30 -30.11 -17.55
CA ILE A 4 22.23 -30.13 -19.02
C ILE A 4 22.97 -31.36 -19.57
N ASN A 5 24.11 -31.72 -18.98
CA ASN A 5 24.90 -32.88 -19.41
C ASN A 5 24.24 -34.20 -19.00
N LEU A 6 23.54 -34.25 -17.86
CA LEU A 6 22.71 -35.41 -17.48
C LEU A 6 21.52 -35.59 -18.42
N ILE A 7 20.81 -34.51 -18.78
CA ILE A 7 19.67 -34.57 -19.72
C ILE A 7 20.13 -35.01 -21.11
N LYS A 8 21.31 -34.61 -21.55
CA LYS A 8 21.91 -35.04 -22.82
C LYS A 8 22.26 -36.53 -22.88
N GLN A 9 22.35 -37.20 -21.73
CA GLN A 9 22.60 -38.65 -21.67
C GLN A 9 21.32 -39.48 -21.72
N GLN A 10 20.15 -38.84 -21.55
CA GLN A 10 18.85 -39.50 -21.58
C GLN A 10 18.39 -39.82 -23.02
N THR A 11 17.55 -40.85 -23.14
CA THR A 11 16.88 -41.20 -24.40
C THR A 11 15.85 -40.13 -24.80
N PRO A 12 15.42 -40.07 -26.07
CA PRO A 12 14.36 -39.17 -26.50
C PRO A 12 13.07 -39.30 -25.66
N GLU A 13 12.69 -40.52 -25.29
CA GLU A 13 11.47 -40.81 -24.51
C GLU A 13 11.57 -40.28 -23.07
N GLU A 14 12.74 -40.44 -22.45
CA GLU A 14 13.03 -39.91 -21.10
C GLU A 14 12.99 -38.39 -21.08
N ARG A 15 13.58 -37.73 -22.10
CA ARG A 15 13.52 -36.27 -22.24
C ARG A 15 12.10 -35.76 -22.44
N GLN A 16 11.30 -36.46 -23.26
CA GLN A 16 9.91 -36.10 -23.48
C GLN A 16 9.09 -36.22 -22.19
N THR A 17 9.35 -37.26 -21.39
CA THR A 17 8.72 -37.45 -20.08
C THR A 17 9.09 -36.33 -19.12
N LEU A 18 10.38 -35.98 -19.03
CA LEU A 18 10.88 -34.90 -18.18
C LEU A 18 10.29 -33.53 -18.59
N PHE A 19 10.19 -33.27 -19.89
CA PHE A 19 9.54 -32.08 -20.42
C PHE A 19 8.06 -32.04 -20.05
N ASN A 20 7.33 -33.14 -20.18
CA ASN A 20 5.92 -33.21 -19.81
C ASN A 20 5.69 -32.93 -18.31
N GLU A 21 6.54 -33.48 -17.42
CA GLU A 21 6.49 -33.18 -15.98
C GLU A 21 6.82 -31.72 -15.67
N PHE A 22 7.79 -31.14 -16.38
CA PHE A 22 8.09 -29.72 -16.27
C PHE A 22 6.92 -28.84 -16.70
N ILE A 23 6.25 -29.18 -17.81
CA ILE A 23 5.04 -28.48 -18.26
C ILE A 23 3.90 -28.62 -17.23
N LYS A 24 3.72 -29.79 -16.60
CA LYS A 24 2.75 -29.96 -15.52
C LYS A 24 3.06 -29.05 -14.33
N LEU A 25 4.33 -28.96 -13.91
CA LEU A 25 4.79 -28.07 -12.84
C LEU A 25 4.58 -26.59 -13.19
N LEU A 26 4.90 -26.18 -14.42
CA LEU A 26 4.66 -24.81 -14.88
C LEU A 26 3.17 -24.45 -14.92
N ASN A 27 2.32 -25.43 -15.24
CA ASN A 27 0.87 -25.28 -15.32
C ASN A 27 0.16 -25.52 -13.98
N GLN A 28 0.89 -25.85 -12.89
CA GLN A 28 0.28 -25.85 -11.57
C GLN A 28 -0.21 -24.43 -11.28
N LYS A 29 -1.51 -24.33 -10.95
CA LYS A 29 -2.11 -23.08 -10.50
C LYS A 29 -1.26 -22.55 -9.35
N ARG A 30 -0.65 -21.38 -9.55
CA ARG A 30 0.00 -20.67 -8.45
C ARG A 30 -1.09 -20.31 -7.46
N GLU A 31 -1.11 -20.98 -6.32
CA GLU A 31 -1.90 -20.52 -5.18
C GLU A 31 -1.23 -19.25 -4.67
N TYR A 32 -1.79 -18.10 -5.02
CA TYR A 32 -1.39 -16.85 -4.42
C TYR A 32 -1.87 -16.87 -2.97
N VAL A 33 -0.94 -16.81 -2.02
CA VAL A 33 -1.27 -16.65 -0.61
C VAL A 33 -1.95 -15.30 -0.44
N ASP A 34 -3.13 -15.27 0.18
CA ASP A 34 -3.73 -14.00 0.54
C ASP A 34 -2.85 -13.31 1.59
N ILE A 35 -2.30 -12.16 1.21
CA ILE A 35 -1.44 -11.37 2.09
C ILE A 35 -2.36 -10.58 3.03
N PRO A 36 -2.19 -10.67 4.35
CA PRO A 36 -3.01 -9.90 5.27
C PRO A 36 -2.85 -8.39 5.03
N GLU A 37 -3.90 -7.64 5.33
CA GLU A 37 -3.88 -6.18 5.21
C GLU A 37 -2.93 -5.58 6.24
N ARG A 38 -2.04 -4.69 5.80
CA ARG A 38 -0.98 -4.06 6.61
C ARG A 38 -0.93 -2.57 6.31
N ILE A 39 -0.56 -1.78 7.31
CA ILE A 39 -0.26 -0.35 7.16
C ILE A 39 1.05 -0.19 6.38
N VAL A 40 1.02 0.64 5.34
CA VAL A 40 2.18 0.90 4.45
C VAL A 40 2.80 2.24 4.76
N CYS A 41 2.02 3.33 4.73
CA CYS A 41 2.52 4.67 4.94
C CYS A 41 1.43 5.61 5.47
N SER A 42 1.83 6.81 5.88
CA SER A 42 0.91 7.84 6.32
C SER A 42 0.20 8.44 5.11
N ALA A 43 -1.08 8.78 5.26
CA ALA A 43 -1.88 9.41 4.23
C ALA A 43 -2.65 10.60 4.83
N CYS A 44 -2.86 11.64 4.03
CA CYS A 44 -3.83 12.70 4.32
C CYS A 44 -4.79 12.83 3.15
N GLN A 45 -6.06 12.97 3.45
CA GLN A 45 -7.06 13.51 2.56
C GLN A 45 -7.08 15.03 2.72
N VAL A 46 -6.99 15.74 1.60
CA VAL A 46 -7.12 17.19 1.52
C VAL A 46 -8.21 17.52 0.50
N PHE A 47 -9.08 18.47 0.81
CA PHE A 47 -10.16 18.84 -0.09
C PHE A 47 -9.91 20.19 -0.77
N VAL A 48 -10.39 20.31 -2.00
CA VAL A 48 -10.38 21.54 -2.79
C VAL A 48 -11.47 22.46 -2.26
N ASP A 49 -11.13 23.74 -2.09
CA ASP A 49 -12.10 24.75 -1.72
C ASP A 49 -13.23 24.83 -2.76
N GLU A 50 -14.49 24.84 -2.32
CA GLU A 50 -15.67 24.86 -3.20
C GLU A 50 -15.65 26.03 -4.21
N ARG A 51 -14.95 27.12 -3.89
CA ARG A 51 -14.78 28.27 -4.79
C ARG A 51 -13.94 27.94 -6.03
N ASP A 52 -13.11 26.91 -5.97
CA ASP A 52 -12.35 26.38 -7.11
C ASP A 52 -13.10 25.26 -7.86
N GLY A 53 -14.13 24.70 -7.24
CA GLY A 53 -15.07 23.77 -7.88
C GLY A 53 -15.46 22.60 -6.99
N THR A 54 -16.42 21.82 -7.49
CA THR A 54 -16.92 20.58 -6.90
C THR A 54 -16.92 19.49 -7.97
N ASN A 55 -17.15 18.24 -7.57
CA ASN A 55 -17.43 17.15 -8.49
C ASN A 55 -18.74 17.41 -9.28
N GLU A 56 -19.00 16.60 -10.31
CA GLU A 56 -20.21 16.70 -11.16
C GLU A 56 -21.51 16.53 -10.37
N ASP A 57 -21.46 15.75 -9.29
CA ASP A 57 -22.58 15.52 -8.35
C ASP A 57 -22.69 16.60 -7.25
N GLY A 58 -21.80 17.59 -7.27
CA GLY A 58 -21.73 18.66 -6.27
C GLY A 58 -20.94 18.33 -5.01
N GLY A 59 -20.35 17.12 -4.89
CA GLY A 59 -19.53 16.74 -3.74
C GLY A 59 -18.15 17.41 -3.71
N GLU A 60 -17.49 17.42 -2.56
CA GLU A 60 -16.13 17.96 -2.43
C GLU A 60 -15.12 17.14 -3.26
N ILE A 61 -14.17 17.83 -3.90
CA ILE A 61 -13.04 17.18 -4.57
C ILE A 61 -11.99 16.85 -3.50
N ILE A 62 -11.72 15.57 -3.28
CA ILE A 62 -10.74 15.09 -2.28
C ILE A 62 -9.52 14.51 -2.99
N HIS A 63 -8.33 14.97 -2.60
CA HIS A 63 -7.04 14.41 -2.99
C HIS A 63 -6.42 13.64 -1.84
N GLU A 64 -5.77 12.53 -2.17
CA GLU A 64 -4.98 11.75 -1.20
C GLU A 64 -3.49 12.01 -1.43
N VAL A 65 -2.78 12.39 -0.37
CA VAL A 65 -1.33 12.61 -0.38
C VAL A 65 -0.64 11.69 0.61
N TYR A 66 0.55 11.22 0.26
CA TYR A 66 1.23 10.15 0.99
C TYR A 66 2.59 10.58 1.52
N GLY A 67 3.02 9.98 2.63
CA GLY A 67 4.34 10.25 3.21
C GLY A 67 4.76 9.19 4.21
N LEU A 68 6.04 9.22 4.58
CA LEU A 68 6.54 8.43 5.71
C LEU A 68 5.79 8.80 7.00
N ARG A 69 5.56 10.10 7.20
CA ARG A 69 4.80 10.70 8.32
C ARG A 69 3.82 11.75 7.79
N HIS A 70 2.78 12.06 8.56
CA HIS A 70 1.88 13.18 8.22
C HIS A 70 2.69 14.49 8.07
N TYR A 71 2.51 15.17 6.95
CA TYR A 71 3.21 16.40 6.55
C TYR A 71 4.74 16.32 6.55
N ASP A 72 5.30 15.14 6.29
CA ASP A 72 6.72 15.03 5.98
C ASP A 72 7.08 15.80 4.68
N PRO A 73 8.38 15.93 4.34
CA PRO A 73 8.78 16.64 3.13
C PRO A 73 8.22 16.06 1.82
N PHE A 74 7.94 14.75 1.75
CA PHE A 74 7.38 14.12 0.55
C PHE A 74 5.91 14.48 0.36
N MET A 75 5.13 14.42 1.43
CA MET A 75 3.72 14.80 1.44
C MET A 75 3.56 16.30 1.17
N ARG A 76 4.37 17.15 1.82
CA ARG A 76 4.38 18.60 1.57
C ARG A 76 4.71 18.93 0.12
N LYS A 77 5.61 18.16 -0.51
CA LYS A 77 5.92 18.33 -1.94
C LYS A 77 4.70 18.03 -2.81
N GLN A 78 3.97 16.93 -2.54
CA GLN A 78 2.73 16.59 -3.26
C GLN A 78 1.68 17.69 -3.11
N ILE A 79 1.42 18.15 -1.88
CA ILE A 79 0.46 19.24 -1.60
C ILE A 79 0.83 20.49 -2.40
N LYS A 80 2.10 20.92 -2.35
CA LYS A 80 2.57 22.10 -3.11
C LYS A 80 2.41 21.98 -4.62
N GLU A 81 2.54 20.79 -5.19
CA GLU A 81 2.33 20.58 -6.61
C GLU A 81 0.83 20.55 -6.97
N LEU A 82 -0.01 19.99 -6.09
CA LEU A 82 -1.48 20.02 -6.25
C LEU A 82 -2.03 21.44 -6.15
N GLU A 83 -1.59 22.23 -5.15
CA GLU A 83 -2.03 23.60 -4.94
C GLU A 83 -1.80 24.52 -6.15
N LYS A 84 -0.84 24.22 -7.03
CA LYS A 84 -0.62 24.98 -8.28
C LYS A 84 -1.80 24.89 -9.26
N GLN A 85 -2.67 23.90 -9.09
CA GLN A 85 -3.85 23.68 -9.94
C GLN A 85 -5.07 24.45 -9.44
N TYR A 86 -4.98 25.07 -8.26
CA TYR A 86 -6.09 25.70 -7.55
C TYR A 86 -5.76 27.15 -7.23
N LYS A 87 -6.78 27.99 -7.08
CA LYS A 87 -6.62 29.40 -6.72
C LYS A 87 -6.55 29.60 -5.20
N TYR A 88 -7.23 28.74 -4.46
CA TYR A 88 -7.25 28.72 -3.00
C TYR A 88 -6.44 27.52 -2.46
N ALA A 89 -5.99 27.64 -1.21
CA ALA A 89 -5.24 26.57 -0.57
C ALA A 89 -6.10 25.32 -0.39
N LEU A 90 -5.47 24.15 -0.49
CA LEU A 90 -6.11 22.89 -0.12
C LEU A 90 -6.36 22.88 1.39
N LEU A 91 -7.50 22.33 1.80
CA LEU A 91 -7.93 22.29 3.19
C LEU A 91 -7.78 20.86 3.73
N ASP A 92 -7.36 20.73 4.99
CA ASP A 92 -7.23 19.43 5.63
C ASP A 92 -8.60 18.78 5.81
N TRP A 93 -8.75 17.53 5.37
CA TRP A 93 -9.97 16.74 5.55
C TRP A 93 -9.79 15.67 6.63
N GLU A 94 -8.96 14.66 6.34
CA GLU A 94 -8.75 13.53 7.25
C GLU A 94 -7.30 13.05 7.20
N GLN A 95 -6.74 12.72 8.37
CA GLN A 95 -5.43 12.08 8.48
C GLN A 95 -5.60 10.58 8.75
N GLY A 96 -4.94 9.77 7.95
CA GLY A 96 -5.05 8.32 8.00
C GLY A 96 -3.78 7.63 7.50
N PHE A 97 -3.94 6.45 6.96
CA PHE A 97 -2.87 5.61 6.45
C PHE A 97 -3.29 4.89 5.17
N LEU A 98 -2.33 4.62 4.30
CA LEU A 98 -2.51 3.74 3.14
C LEU A 98 -2.19 2.30 3.54
N THR A 99 -3.00 1.35 3.11
CA THR A 99 -2.75 -0.09 3.30
C THR A 99 -2.15 -0.76 2.05
N ASN A 100 -1.58 -1.94 2.21
CA ASN A 100 -1.10 -2.76 1.09
C ASN A 100 -2.23 -3.28 0.18
N LYS A 101 -3.49 -3.08 0.57
CA LYS A 101 -4.67 -3.34 -0.25
C LYS A 101 -5.17 -2.09 -0.99
N GLY A 102 -4.45 -0.97 -0.91
CA GLY A 102 -4.78 0.27 -1.60
C GLY A 102 -5.93 1.04 -0.98
N ARG A 103 -6.18 0.86 0.33
CA ARG A 103 -7.24 1.54 1.07
C ARG A 103 -6.66 2.69 1.87
N PHE A 104 -7.37 3.82 1.87
CA PHE A 104 -7.23 4.82 2.91
C PHE A 104 -8.00 4.35 4.15
N VAL A 105 -7.35 4.34 5.31
CA VAL A 105 -7.97 4.00 6.60
C VAL A 105 -7.68 5.10 7.62
N GLY A 106 -8.70 5.49 8.37
CA GLY A 106 -8.56 6.46 9.46
C GLY A 106 -7.71 5.90 10.61
N ARG A 107 -7.24 6.78 11.50
CA ARG A 107 -6.25 6.39 12.54
C ARG A 107 -6.71 5.29 13.51
N LYS A 108 -8.01 5.16 13.77
CA LYS A 108 -8.56 4.12 14.66
C LYS A 108 -8.46 2.74 14.02
N GLU A 109 -9.02 2.59 12.82
CA GLU A 109 -8.92 1.35 12.04
C GLU A 109 -7.45 1.01 11.76
N ALA A 110 -6.62 2.01 11.47
CA ALA A 110 -5.20 1.80 11.26
C ALA A 110 -4.50 1.16 12.48
N MET A 111 -4.87 1.56 13.70
CA MET A 111 -4.35 0.97 14.94
C MET A 111 -4.77 -0.50 15.08
N GLU A 112 -6.02 -0.83 14.75
CA GLU A 112 -6.52 -2.21 14.78
C GLU A 112 -5.74 -3.11 13.81
N ILE A 113 -5.57 -2.67 12.56
CA ILE A 113 -4.78 -3.37 11.55
C ILE A 113 -3.32 -3.51 12.01
N ALA A 114 -2.70 -2.41 12.47
CA ALA A 114 -1.30 -2.41 12.89
C ALA A 114 -1.05 -3.36 14.07
N LYS A 115 -1.95 -3.41 15.07
CA LYS A 115 -1.87 -4.36 16.19
C LYS A 115 -2.04 -5.80 15.72
N ALA A 116 -3.04 -6.08 14.88
CA ALA A 116 -3.29 -7.42 14.34
C ALA A 116 -2.08 -7.97 13.56
N GLN A 117 -1.31 -7.08 12.93
CA GLN A 117 -0.14 -7.43 12.13
C GLN A 117 1.21 -7.20 12.84
N ASN A 118 1.19 -6.93 14.14
CA ASN A 118 2.38 -6.65 14.96
C ASN A 118 3.30 -5.56 14.36
N GLN A 119 2.71 -4.50 13.81
CA GLN A 119 3.44 -3.36 13.23
C GLN A 119 3.75 -2.25 14.22
N VAL A 120 3.08 -2.24 15.38
CA VAL A 120 3.31 -1.24 16.44
C VAL A 120 4.61 -1.60 17.17
N ILE A 121 5.65 -0.78 16.99
CA ILE A 121 6.97 -0.94 17.60
C ILE A 121 7.03 -0.26 18.98
N ARG A 122 6.35 0.88 19.11
CA ARG A 122 6.21 1.63 20.37
C ARG A 122 4.93 2.43 20.36
N LEU A 123 4.48 2.88 21.52
CA LEU A 123 3.33 3.79 21.64
C LEU A 123 3.84 5.21 21.86
N SER A 124 3.47 6.10 20.95
CA SER A 124 3.80 7.51 20.96
C SER A 124 2.63 8.31 21.53
N GLY A 125 2.94 9.37 22.25
CA GLY A 125 1.92 10.16 22.96
C GLY A 125 1.48 9.47 24.25
N SER A 126 0.20 9.09 24.35
CA SER A 126 -0.37 8.46 25.53
C SER A 126 -0.21 6.93 25.47
N PRO A 127 0.16 6.26 26.57
CA PRO A 127 0.31 4.79 26.61
C PRO A 127 -1.00 4.02 26.31
N ASN A 128 -2.15 4.69 26.29
CA ASN A 128 -3.47 4.09 26.00
C ASN A 128 -4.12 4.70 24.74
N SER A 129 -3.34 5.05 23.72
CA SER A 129 -3.92 5.59 22.48
C SER A 129 -4.68 4.50 21.70
N ASP A 130 -5.95 4.79 21.38
CA ASP A 130 -6.77 3.99 20.47
C ASP A 130 -6.59 4.39 19.00
N ILE A 131 -5.69 5.35 18.72
CA ILE A 131 -5.36 5.83 17.37
C ILE A 131 -3.89 5.61 17.07
N LEU A 132 -3.60 5.29 15.81
CA LEU A 132 -2.24 5.13 15.31
C LEU A 132 -1.60 6.48 15.00
N PHE A 133 -0.41 6.70 15.54
CA PHE A 133 0.51 7.75 15.09
C PHE A 133 1.55 7.12 14.16
N SER A 134 2.06 7.89 13.18
CA SER A 134 3.13 7.40 12.30
C SER A 134 4.34 6.93 13.11
N GLU A 135 4.62 7.59 14.23
CA GLU A 135 5.67 7.27 15.21
C GLU A 135 5.57 5.90 15.83
N ASP A 136 4.41 5.28 15.81
CA ASP A 136 4.20 3.97 16.40
C ASP A 136 4.78 2.85 15.52
N LEU A 137 5.04 3.13 14.25
CA LEU A 137 5.54 2.18 13.25
C LEU A 137 7.07 2.14 13.12
N TYR A 138 7.82 3.00 13.84
CA TYR A 138 9.30 3.09 13.81
C TYR A 138 9.96 3.42 15.15
#